data_AF-A0A919Y0L8-F1
#
_entry.id   AF-A0A919Y0L8-F1
#
_cell.length_a   1.000
_cell.length_b   1.000
_cell.length_c   1.000
_cell.angle_alpha   90.00
_cell.angle_beta   90.00
_cell.angle_gamma   90.00
#
_symmetry.space_group_name_H-M   'P 1'
#
loop_
_entity.id
_entity.type
_entity.pdbx_description
1 polymer ?
#
loop_
_entity_poly.entity_id
_entity_poly.type
_entity_poly.pdbx_seq_one_letter_code
_entity_poly.pdbx_strand_id
1 'polypeptide(L)' 'MDLREPGRSRLPELLVKKGLTARDLSIIVDCTESHISRVINGKGLLSYDLAAKVSQVLNCTMEDLHEW' A
#
# COMPACT_ATOMS: atom_id res chain seq x y z
N MET A 1 -4.43 -12.05 24.14
CA MET A 1 -3.51 -11.66 23.05
C MET A 1 -4.33 -11.58 21.79
N ASP A 2 -4.68 -10.37 21.35
CA ASP A 2 -5.40 -10.15 20.10
C ASP A 2 -4.35 -10.13 18.99
N LEU A 3 -4.16 -11.27 18.32
CA LEU A 3 -3.30 -11.40 17.13
C LEU A 3 -4.06 -10.78 15.96
N ARG A 4 -4.18 -9.44 15.94
CA ARG A 4 -4.70 -8.73 14.78
C ARG A 4 -3.68 -8.91 13.67
N GLU A 5 -3.94 -9.88 12.79
CA GLU A 5 -3.34 -9.90 11.47
C GLU A 5 -3.48 -8.48 10.90
N PRO A 6 -2.44 -7.88 10.31
CA PRO A 6 -2.58 -6.57 9.70
C PRO A 6 -3.77 -6.63 8.76
N GLY A 7 -4.81 -5.84 9.07
CA GLY A 7 -6.00 -5.75 8.24
C GLY A 7 -5.58 -5.53 6.79
N ARG A 8 -6.37 -6.05 5.85
CA ARG A 8 -6.05 -5.94 4.42
C ARG A 8 -5.74 -4.47 4.08
N SER A 9 -4.76 -4.23 3.22
CA SER A 9 -4.49 -2.85 2.79
C SER A 9 -5.55 -2.41 1.79
N ARG A 10 -5.94 -1.13 1.81
CA ARG A 10 -6.80 -0.52 0.77
C ARG A 10 -6.07 -0.30 -0.56
N LEU A 11 -4.77 -0.57 -0.61
CA LEU A 11 -3.94 -0.48 -1.81
C LEU A 11 -4.57 -1.11 -3.06
N PRO A 12 -5.14 -2.33 -3.05
CA PRO A 12 -5.72 -2.93 -4.24
C PRO A 12 -6.84 -2.07 -4.85
N GLU A 13 -7.74 -1.53 -4.02
CA GLU A 13 -8.85 -0.70 -4.47
C GLU A 13 -8.35 0.64 -5.04
N LEU A 14 -7.39 1.25 -4.37
CA LEU A 14 -6.81 2.53 -4.78
C LEU A 14 -6.01 2.39 -6.08
N LEU A 15 -5.30 1.29 -6.25
CA LEU A 15 -4.58 0.95 -7.49
C LEU A 15 -5.55 0.77 -8.66
N VAL A 16 -6.63 0.01 -8.48
CA VAL A 16 -7.68 -0.16 -9.50
C VAL A 16 -8.30 1.19 -9.89
N LYS A 17 -8.62 2.05 -8.91
CA LYS A 17 -9.16 3.40 -9.17
C LYS A 17 -8.21 4.28 -9.97
N LYS A 18 -6.90 4.06 -9.84
CA LYS A 18 -5.85 4.80 -10.58
C LYS A 18 -5.42 4.12 -11.87
N GLY A 19 -5.93 2.92 -12.18
CA GLY A 19 -5.47 2.13 -13.33
C GLY A 19 -4.01 1.69 -13.21
N LEU A 20 -3.52 1.50 -11.98
CA LEU A 20 -2.14 1.09 -11.69
C LEU A 20 -2.10 -0.36 -11.21
N THR A 21 -1.00 -1.04 -11.52
CA THR A 21 -0.65 -2.34 -10.94
C THR A 21 0.29 -2.17 -9.73
N ALA A 22 0.47 -3.24 -8.95
CA ALA A 22 1.47 -3.26 -7.88
C ALA A 22 2.90 -3.02 -8.40
N ARG A 23 3.19 -3.52 -9.61
CA ARG A 23 4.45 -3.29 -10.31
C ARG A 23 4.63 -1.81 -10.67
N ASP A 24 3.60 -1.18 -11.24
CA ASP A 24 3.66 0.25 -11.59
C ASP A 24 3.95 1.10 -10.35
N LEU A 25 3.21 0.84 -9.26
CA LEU A 25 3.43 1.53 -8.00
C LEU A 25 4.87 1.32 -7.52
N SER A 26 5.38 0.09 -7.53
CA SER A 26 6.74 -0.21 -7.06
C SER A 26 7.82 0.54 -7.83
N ILE A 27 7.63 0.71 -9.14
CA ILE A 27 8.53 1.49 -10.00
C ILE A 27 8.45 2.98 -9.64
N ILE A 28 7.24 3.51 -9.46
CA ILE A 28 7.01 4.93 -9.16
C ILE A 28 7.60 5.33 -7.80
N VAL A 29 7.44 4.50 -6.77
CA VAL A 29 7.89 4.83 -5.40
C VAL A 29 9.27 4.28 -5.04
N ASP A 30 9.96 3.67 -6.01
CA ASP A 30 11.27 3.06 -5.89
C ASP A 30 11.34 2.01 -4.76
N CYS A 31 10.54 0.96 -4.91
CA CYS A 31 10.56 -0.21 -4.03
C CYS A 31 10.38 -1.52 -4.81
N THR A 32 10.38 -2.65 -4.11
CA THR A 32 10.15 -3.95 -4.78
C THR A 32 8.67 -4.25 -4.90
N GLU A 33 8.26 -4.83 -6.02
CA GLU A 33 6.89 -5.35 -6.21
C GLU A 33 6.52 -6.36 -5.11
N SER A 34 7.48 -7.19 -4.68
CA SER A 34 7.30 -8.13 -3.58
C SER A 34 6.97 -7.45 -2.25
N HIS A 35 7.53 -6.26 -1.98
CA HIS A 35 7.17 -5.47 -0.80
C HIS A 35 5.72 -4.98 -0.89
N ILE A 36 5.31 -4.40 -2.02
CA ILE A 36 3.91 -3.98 -2.24
C ILE A 36 2.96 -5.17 -2.09
N SER A 37 3.29 -6.32 -2.67
CA SER A 37 2.50 -7.55 -2.54
C SER A 37 2.37 -8.01 -1.08
N ARG A 38 3.45 -7.95 -0.29
CA ARG A 38 3.39 -8.24 1.15
C ARG A 38 2.47 -7.28 1.89
N VAL A 39 2.52 -5.98 1.61
CA VAL A 39 1.64 -4.98 2.23
C VAL A 39 0.18 -5.26 1.89
N ILE A 40 -0.14 -5.50 0.60
CA ILE A 40 -1.49 -5.85 0.15
C ILE A 40 -2.04 -7.06 0.90
N ASN A 41 -1.21 -8.07 1.13
CA ASN A 41 -1.59 -9.31 1.81
C ASN A 41 -1.54 -9.22 3.35
N GLY A 42 -1.34 -8.03 3.94
CA GLY A 42 -1.21 -7.88 5.39
C GLY A 42 0.05 -8.54 5.99
N LYS A 43 1.04 -8.86 5.16
CA LYS A 43 2.31 -9.49 5.55
C LYS A 43 3.45 -8.47 5.68
N GLY A 44 3.15 -7.19 5.61
CA GLY A 44 4.11 -6.11 5.70
C GLY A 44 3.44 -4.75 5.87
N LEU A 45 4.25 -3.76 6.21
CA LEU A 45 3.83 -2.37 6.35
C LEU A 45 4.66 -1.50 5.40
N LEU A 46 4.07 -0.37 5.00
CA LEU A 46 4.83 0.71 4.39
C LEU A 46 5.57 1.45 5.52
N SER A 47 6.83 1.83 5.27
CA SER A 47 7.47 2.82 6.13
C SER A 47 6.75 4.17 6.01
N TYR A 48 6.97 5.08 6.96
CA TYR A 48 6.37 6.41 6.92
C TYR A 48 6.67 7.14 5.59
N ASP A 49 7.94 7.16 5.17
CA ASP A 49 8.36 7.80 3.92
C ASP A 49 7.71 7.15 2.69
N LEU A 50 7.59 5.82 2.68
CA LEU A 50 6.98 5.10 1.56
C LEU A 50 5.47 5.33 1.51
N ALA A 51 4.79 5.32 2.66
CA ALA A 51 3.38 5.65 2.76
C ALA A 51 3.10 7.10 2.31
N ALA A 52 3.99 8.05 2.62
CA ALA A 52 3.86 9.43 2.15
C ALA A 52 3.93 9.49 0.62
N LYS A 53 4.94 8.85 0.00
CA LYS A 53 5.05 8.76 -1.47
C LYS A 53 3.82 8.09 -2.10
N VAL A 54 3.40 6.95 -1.56
CA VAL A 54 2.24 6.18 -2.07
C VAL A 54 0.97 7.03 -1.98
N SER A 55 0.74 7.75 -0.88
CA SER A 55 -0.44 8.62 -0.72
C SER A 55 -0.48 9.74 -1.76
N GLN A 56 0.67 10.30 -2.13
CA GLN A 56 0.78 11.30 -3.19
C GLN A 56 0.45 10.70 -4.57
N VAL A 57 1.00 9.53 -4.89
CA VAL A 57 0.73 8.83 -6.17
C VAL A 57 -0.75 8.47 -6.30
N LEU A 58 -1.36 8.01 -5.22
CA LEU A 58 -2.75 7.57 -5.20
C LEU A 58 -3.74 8.73 -4.94
N ASN A 59 -3.24 9.94 -4.69
CA ASN A 59 -4.02 11.13 -4.36
C ASN A 59 -5.04 10.86 -3.23
N CYS A 60 -4.54 10.32 -2.12
CA CYS A 60 -5.28 10.02 -0.90
C CYS A 60 -4.49 10.45 0.33
N THR A 61 -5.06 10.30 1.52
CA THR A 61 -4.31 10.46 2.77
C THR A 61 -3.48 9.22 3.10
N MET A 62 -2.56 9.31 4.06
CA MET A 62 -1.82 8.11 4.51
C MET A 62 -2.74 7.16 5.28
N GLU A 63 -3.70 7.70 6.02
CA GLU A 63 -4.74 6.96 6.72
C GLU A 63 -5.61 6.13 5.77
N ASP A 64 -5.86 6.65 4.56
CA ASP A 64 -6.62 5.94 3.52
C ASP A 64 -5.96 4.65 3.02
N LEU A 65 -4.67 4.41 3.30
CA LEU A 65 -3.94 3.23 2.85
C LEU A 65 -4.25 1.95 3.66
N HIS A 66 -4.91 2.11 4.81
CA HIS A 66 -5.18 1.04 5.77
C HIS A 66 -6.68 0.74 5.88
N GLU A 67 -7.05 -0.54 6.01
CA GLU A 67 -8.37 -0.93 6.56
C GLU A 67 -8.28 -0.97 8.08
N TRP A 68 -9.38 -0.59 8.75
CA TRP A 68 -9.50 -0.44 10.20
C TRP A 68 -10.08 -1.70 10.86
#